data_AF-A0A9P9E381-F1
#
_entry.id   AF-A0A9P9E381-F1
#
_cell.length_a   1.000
_cell.length_b   1.000
_cell.length_c   1.000
_cell.angle_alpha   90.00
_cell.angle_beta   90.00
_cell.angle_gamma   90.00
#
_symmetry.space_group_name_H-M   'P 1'
#
loop_
_entity.id
_entity.type
_entity.pdbx_description
1 polymer ?
#
loop_
_entity_poly.entity_id
_entity_poly.type
_entity_poly.pdbx_seq_one_letter_code
_entity_poly.pdbx_strand_id
1 'polypeptide(L)'
;MFPCTVGDYLAERLAQIGVGHHFIVPGDYNLILLDKLNAHPALTEIGCTNELNCSLAAEGYARANGVGVCVVTYSVGAFSAFNGVGSAYAEDLPIIIVSGAPNTNDVGQRLLHHTLGDYDFTYQLEMAKKITCCAVAIRGAVHAPELIDRAIRMALLKRKPAYIEVPTNLSGEPCARPGPISALVEPTPSDGPALDAAVARASEYLSTKQKLVILVGPKVRRAGAEQELLRLVEAIGCAVVLQPAAKGSFPEDHAQFAGIFWGQVSTLAADVIVNWADVLLCAGTAFTDYSTVGWTALPSVPQLVVDMESVTLTDPSAYFSHVRLCDFLSRLAEAASWNDSTMVEYNRLRLDPPLGHASRGQEMLTRKEVVRQMQLLLTPETTVFVETGDSWFNGIQLCLPAGAEFEIEMQWGHIGWTIPASFGYALAKPERRTIVMVGDG
;
A
#
# COMPACT_ATOMS: atom_id res chain seq x y z
N MET A 1 7.35 1.60 -40.43
CA MET A 1 7.08 1.57 -38.98
C MET A 1 5.67 2.15 -38.82
N PHE A 2 4.71 1.38 -38.30
CA PHE A 2 3.36 1.90 -38.08
C PHE A 2 3.40 3.08 -37.09
N PRO A 3 2.52 4.08 -37.23
CA PRO A 3 2.44 5.19 -36.28
C PRO A 3 2.05 4.65 -34.89
N CYS A 4 2.62 5.23 -33.84
CA CYS A 4 2.24 4.93 -32.44
C CYS A 4 0.81 5.42 -32.20
N THR A 5 -0.06 4.58 -31.64
CA THR A 5 -1.41 4.99 -31.26
C THR A 5 -1.53 5.31 -29.77
N VAL A 6 -2.68 5.84 -29.35
CA VAL A 6 -2.98 6.07 -27.92
C VAL A 6 -2.83 4.80 -27.09
N GLY A 7 -3.37 3.68 -27.57
CA GLY A 7 -3.22 2.37 -26.93
C GLY A 7 -1.76 1.89 -26.88
N ASP A 8 -1.00 2.05 -27.98
CA ASP A 8 0.43 1.67 -28.01
C ASP A 8 1.24 2.51 -27.00
N TYR A 9 0.92 3.81 -26.88
CA TYR A 9 1.56 4.71 -25.92
C TYR A 9 1.30 4.26 -24.47
N LEU A 10 0.04 3.96 -24.15
CA LEU A 10 -0.32 3.45 -22.83
C LEU A 10 0.41 2.14 -22.54
N ALA A 11 0.38 1.18 -23.46
CA ALA A 11 1.06 -0.12 -23.31
C ALA A 11 2.55 0.04 -22.99
N GLU A 12 3.25 0.85 -23.77
CA GLU A 12 4.67 1.13 -23.57
C GLU A 12 4.93 1.79 -22.21
N ARG A 13 4.11 2.76 -21.79
CA ARG A 13 4.28 3.38 -20.45
C ARG A 13 4.04 2.40 -19.32
N LEU A 14 3.04 1.53 -19.42
CA LEU A 14 2.77 0.50 -18.42
C LEU A 14 3.95 -0.49 -18.31
N ALA A 15 4.48 -0.94 -19.44
CA ALA A 15 5.65 -1.80 -19.46
C ALA A 15 6.89 -1.11 -18.86
N GLN A 16 7.11 0.18 -19.19
CA GLN A 16 8.25 0.94 -18.68
C GLN A 16 8.23 1.14 -17.16
N ILE A 17 7.05 1.25 -16.53
CA ILE A 17 6.92 1.33 -15.06
C ILE A 17 6.97 -0.05 -14.38
N GLY A 18 7.27 -1.12 -15.12
CA GLY A 18 7.45 -2.47 -14.59
C GLY A 18 6.17 -3.29 -14.46
N VAL A 19 5.10 -2.93 -15.16
CA VAL A 19 3.91 -3.79 -15.23
C VAL A 19 4.21 -4.96 -16.17
N GLY A 20 4.11 -6.19 -15.67
CA GLY A 20 4.16 -7.41 -16.49
C GLY A 20 2.77 -8.00 -16.73
N HIS A 21 1.89 -7.90 -15.73
CA HIS A 21 0.49 -8.35 -15.82
C HIS A 21 -0.46 -7.19 -15.58
N HIS A 22 -1.52 -7.11 -16.39
CA HIS A 22 -2.61 -6.15 -16.18
C HIS A 22 -3.95 -6.88 -16.21
N PHE A 23 -4.84 -6.46 -15.32
CA PHE A 23 -6.10 -7.16 -15.05
C PHE A 23 -7.22 -6.54 -15.86
N ILE A 24 -8.06 -7.36 -16.49
CA ILE A 24 -9.04 -6.86 -17.46
C ILE A 24 -10.42 -7.48 -17.25
N VAL A 25 -11.44 -6.69 -17.59
CA VAL A 25 -12.79 -7.18 -17.88
C VAL A 25 -13.21 -6.59 -19.23
N PRO A 26 -13.39 -7.41 -20.28
CA PRO A 26 -13.71 -6.91 -21.61
C PRO A 26 -15.12 -6.30 -21.67
N GLY A 27 -15.24 -5.18 -22.39
CA GLY A 27 -16.51 -4.60 -22.81
C GLY A 27 -16.33 -3.78 -24.08
N ASP A 28 -17.40 -3.56 -24.83
CA ASP A 28 -17.36 -2.91 -26.15
C ASP A 28 -16.62 -1.55 -26.19
N TYR A 29 -16.68 -0.77 -25.11
CA TYR A 29 -15.91 0.48 -25.00
C TYR A 29 -14.39 0.32 -24.85
N ASN A 30 -13.87 -0.86 -24.47
CA ASN A 30 -12.43 -1.07 -24.25
C ASN A 30 -11.78 -2.11 -25.18
N LEU A 31 -12.52 -2.83 -26.03
CA LEU A 31 -11.96 -3.92 -26.86
C LEU A 31 -10.76 -3.50 -27.73
N ILE A 32 -10.86 -2.36 -28.43
CA ILE A 32 -9.75 -1.86 -29.26
C ILE A 32 -8.54 -1.49 -28.38
N LEU A 33 -8.77 -1.00 -27.16
CA LEU A 33 -7.69 -0.70 -26.24
C LEU A 33 -6.99 -1.99 -25.78
N LEU A 34 -7.76 -3.04 -25.46
CA LEU A 34 -7.23 -4.36 -25.10
C LEU A 34 -6.38 -4.94 -26.23
N ASP A 35 -6.86 -4.91 -27.48
CA ASP A 35 -6.07 -5.36 -28.64
C ASP A 35 -4.70 -4.66 -28.73
N LYS A 36 -4.63 -3.38 -28.35
CA LYS A 36 -3.38 -2.60 -28.30
C LYS A 36 -2.46 -3.00 -27.15
N LEU A 37 -3.01 -3.21 -25.96
CA LEU A 37 -2.23 -3.64 -24.79
C LEU A 37 -1.69 -5.06 -24.98
N ASN A 38 -2.53 -5.99 -25.45
CA ASN A 38 -2.17 -7.38 -25.74
C ASN A 38 -1.08 -7.53 -26.82
N ALA A 39 -1.00 -6.59 -27.76
CA ALA A 39 0.04 -6.59 -28.79
C ALA A 39 1.43 -6.23 -28.25
N HIS A 40 1.54 -5.69 -27.03
CA HIS A 40 2.81 -5.31 -26.44
C HIS A 40 3.52 -6.52 -25.80
N PRO A 41 4.75 -6.87 -26.22
CA PRO A 41 5.37 -8.15 -25.88
C PRO A 41 5.76 -8.30 -24.40
N ALA A 42 5.85 -7.21 -23.65
CA ALA A 42 6.16 -7.22 -22.21
C ALA A 42 4.91 -7.29 -21.31
N LEU A 43 3.71 -7.15 -21.88
CA LEU A 43 2.45 -7.16 -21.13
C LEU A 43 1.72 -8.48 -21.33
N THR A 44 1.13 -8.98 -20.25
CA THR A 44 0.23 -10.14 -20.27
C THR A 44 -1.14 -9.72 -19.73
N GLU A 45 -2.19 -9.97 -20.51
CA GLU A 45 -3.58 -9.74 -20.11
C GLU A 45 -4.07 -10.85 -19.17
N ILE A 46 -4.66 -10.44 -18.04
CA ILE A 46 -5.24 -11.34 -17.04
C ILE A 46 -6.73 -11.05 -16.90
N GLY A 47 -7.56 -11.97 -17.42
CA GLY A 47 -9.01 -11.83 -17.31
C GLY A 47 -9.53 -12.08 -15.89
N CYS A 48 -10.42 -11.22 -15.41
CA CYS A 48 -11.08 -11.33 -14.12
C CYS A 48 -12.59 -11.61 -14.25
N THR A 49 -13.19 -12.22 -13.23
CA THR A 49 -14.61 -12.59 -13.24
C THR A 49 -15.56 -11.40 -13.25
N ASN A 50 -15.19 -10.31 -12.57
CA ASN A 50 -15.91 -9.05 -12.51
C ASN A 50 -14.95 -7.91 -12.16
N GLU A 51 -15.41 -6.67 -12.24
CA GLU A 51 -14.58 -5.46 -12.13
C GLU A 51 -14.14 -5.12 -10.71
N LEU A 52 -14.91 -5.51 -9.69
CA LEU A 52 -14.48 -5.43 -8.29
C LEU A 52 -13.26 -6.32 -8.05
N ASN A 53 -13.35 -7.60 -8.46
CA ASN A 53 -12.25 -8.54 -8.34
C ASN A 53 -11.07 -8.12 -9.23
N CYS A 54 -11.33 -7.46 -10.37
CA CYS A 54 -10.31 -6.91 -11.24
C CYS A 54 -9.49 -5.82 -10.56
N SER A 55 -10.13 -4.83 -9.93
CA SER A 55 -9.41 -3.77 -9.23
C SER A 55 -8.70 -4.26 -7.96
N LEU A 56 -9.30 -5.20 -7.22
CA LEU A 56 -8.65 -5.80 -6.04
C LEU A 56 -7.48 -6.74 -6.42
N ALA A 57 -7.52 -7.39 -7.59
CA ALA A 57 -6.38 -8.16 -8.09
C ALA A 57 -5.24 -7.23 -8.51
N ALA A 58 -5.54 -6.12 -9.17
CA ALA A 58 -4.54 -5.08 -9.44
C ALA A 58 -3.95 -4.50 -8.14
N GLU A 59 -4.75 -4.40 -7.07
CA GLU A 59 -4.30 -3.96 -5.75
C GLU A 59 -3.31 -4.93 -5.13
N GLY A 60 -3.64 -6.22 -5.11
CA GLY A 60 -2.74 -7.25 -4.61
C GLY A 60 -1.46 -7.37 -5.44
N TYR A 61 -1.56 -7.21 -6.76
CA TYR A 61 -0.40 -7.13 -7.65
C TYR A 61 0.48 -5.92 -7.31
N ALA A 62 -0.10 -4.75 -7.00
CA ALA A 62 0.64 -3.56 -6.59
C ALA A 62 1.41 -3.74 -5.28
N ARG A 63 0.90 -4.54 -4.34
CA ARG A 63 1.62 -4.88 -3.08
C ARG A 63 2.93 -5.63 -3.35
N ALA A 64 2.98 -6.45 -4.40
CA ALA A 64 4.15 -7.23 -4.78
C ALA A 64 5.05 -6.53 -5.81
N ASN A 65 4.46 -5.94 -6.84
CA ASN A 65 5.14 -5.36 -8.00
C ASN A 65 5.48 -3.87 -7.81
N GLY A 66 4.83 -3.20 -6.85
CA GLY A 66 4.96 -1.77 -6.62
C GLY A 66 4.02 -0.89 -7.44
N VAL A 67 3.35 -1.43 -8.47
CA VAL A 67 2.25 -0.78 -9.23
C VAL A 67 1.33 -1.83 -9.86
N GLY A 68 0.03 -1.57 -9.86
CA GLY A 68 -0.99 -2.42 -10.47
C GLY A 68 -1.79 -1.68 -11.55
N VAL A 69 -2.41 -2.44 -12.47
CA VAL A 69 -3.26 -1.89 -13.53
C VAL A 69 -4.52 -2.72 -13.69
N CYS A 70 -5.67 -2.06 -13.72
CA CYS A 70 -6.92 -2.68 -14.14
C CYS A 70 -7.56 -1.93 -15.32
N VAL A 71 -8.09 -2.65 -16.30
CA VAL A 71 -8.75 -2.11 -17.48
C VAL A 71 -10.20 -2.61 -17.54
N VAL A 72 -11.14 -1.68 -17.53
CA VAL A 72 -12.59 -1.97 -17.42
C VAL A 72 -13.40 -1.18 -18.44
N THR A 73 -14.65 -1.58 -18.65
CA THR A 73 -15.57 -0.84 -19.53
C THR A 73 -16.21 0.36 -18.81
N TYR A 74 -16.77 1.27 -19.61
CA TYR A 74 -17.40 2.48 -19.11
C TYR A 74 -18.63 2.18 -18.23
N SER A 75 -18.83 3.01 -17.22
CA SER A 75 -19.90 3.03 -16.23
C SER A 75 -20.05 1.73 -15.46
N VAL A 76 -20.68 0.71 -16.07
CA VAL A 76 -21.02 -0.55 -15.41
C VAL A 76 -19.80 -1.24 -14.82
N GLY A 77 -18.67 -1.18 -15.52
CA GLY A 77 -17.41 -1.74 -15.04
C GLY A 77 -16.71 -0.82 -14.04
N ALA A 78 -16.45 0.43 -14.42
CA ALA A 78 -15.75 1.39 -13.59
C ALA A 78 -16.40 1.60 -12.21
N PHE A 79 -17.73 1.63 -12.12
CA PHE A 79 -18.43 1.85 -10.85
C PHE A 79 -18.18 0.74 -9.84
N SER A 80 -18.12 -0.52 -10.30
CA SER A 80 -17.77 -1.66 -9.44
C SER A 80 -16.28 -1.63 -9.09
N ALA A 81 -15.41 -1.34 -10.07
CA ALA A 81 -13.96 -1.23 -9.86
C ALA A 81 -13.58 -0.13 -8.86
N PHE A 82 -14.36 0.96 -8.78
CA PHE A 82 -14.10 2.10 -7.89
C PHE A 82 -13.99 1.71 -6.41
N ASN A 83 -14.61 0.62 -5.98
CA ASN A 83 -14.44 0.15 -4.61
C ASN A 83 -13.00 -0.35 -4.35
N GLY A 84 -12.43 -1.16 -5.26
CA GLY A 84 -11.01 -1.53 -5.18
C GLY A 84 -10.05 -0.37 -5.44
N VAL A 85 -10.49 0.70 -6.15
CA VAL A 85 -9.73 1.96 -6.22
C VAL A 85 -9.72 2.66 -4.85
N GLY A 86 -10.85 2.68 -4.15
CA GLY A 86 -10.95 3.16 -2.76
C GLY A 86 -10.01 2.41 -1.83
N SER A 87 -9.96 1.08 -1.95
CA SER A 87 -8.99 0.20 -1.26
C SER A 87 -7.55 0.66 -1.51
N ALA A 88 -7.14 0.77 -2.77
CA ALA A 88 -5.78 1.20 -3.13
C ALA A 88 -5.45 2.61 -2.60
N TYR A 89 -6.43 3.52 -2.60
CA TYR A 89 -6.24 4.85 -2.02
C TYR A 89 -6.07 4.77 -0.50
N ALA A 90 -6.87 3.97 0.20
CA ALA A 90 -6.76 3.77 1.64
C ALA A 90 -5.44 3.11 2.06
N GLU A 91 -4.92 2.21 1.24
CA GLU A 91 -3.75 1.38 1.52
C GLU A 91 -2.42 1.95 0.97
N ASP A 92 -2.43 3.18 0.46
CA ASP A 92 -1.25 3.87 -0.12
C ASP A 92 -0.60 3.06 -1.27
N LEU A 93 -1.42 2.56 -2.19
CA LEU A 93 -0.98 1.78 -3.35
C LEU A 93 -1.20 2.52 -4.69
N PRO A 94 -0.18 2.56 -5.56
CA PRO A 94 -0.35 3.06 -6.91
C PRO A 94 -1.02 2.01 -7.79
N ILE A 95 -2.28 2.27 -8.16
CA ILE A 95 -2.98 1.52 -9.20
C ILE A 95 -3.41 2.48 -10.31
N ILE A 96 -3.21 2.08 -11.56
CA ILE A 96 -3.76 2.79 -12.71
C ILE A 96 -5.04 2.09 -13.13
N ILE A 97 -6.19 2.74 -12.90
CA ILE A 97 -7.47 2.28 -13.45
C ILE A 97 -7.68 2.93 -14.82
N VAL A 98 -7.91 2.10 -15.82
CA VAL A 98 -8.15 2.52 -17.20
C VAL A 98 -9.57 2.13 -17.59
N SER A 99 -10.41 3.10 -17.91
CA SER A 99 -11.74 2.86 -18.43
C SER A 99 -11.76 3.06 -19.94
N GLY A 100 -12.37 2.13 -20.67
CA GLY A 100 -12.96 2.48 -21.97
C GLY A 100 -14.01 3.58 -21.78
N ALA A 101 -14.26 4.38 -22.81
CA ALA A 101 -15.23 5.46 -22.75
C ALA A 101 -16.01 5.64 -24.06
N PRO A 102 -17.16 6.34 -24.02
CA PRO A 102 -17.95 6.67 -25.19
C PRO A 102 -17.16 7.28 -26.34
N ASN A 103 -17.64 7.08 -27.56
CA ASN A 103 -17.09 7.74 -28.74
C ASN A 103 -17.17 9.26 -28.57
N THR A 104 -16.10 9.97 -28.88
CA THR A 104 -16.04 11.44 -28.74
C THR A 104 -17.11 12.18 -29.54
N ASN A 105 -17.66 11.57 -30.60
CA ASN A 105 -18.72 12.16 -31.42
C ASN A 105 -20.12 12.11 -30.77
N ASP A 106 -20.32 11.32 -29.72
CA ASP A 106 -21.64 11.10 -29.10
C ASP A 106 -21.91 12.00 -27.89
N VAL A 107 -20.86 12.59 -27.30
CA VAL A 107 -20.93 13.43 -26.10
C VAL A 107 -21.89 14.60 -26.32
N GLY A 108 -22.88 14.75 -25.46
CA GLY A 108 -23.89 15.82 -25.53
C GLY A 108 -24.93 15.66 -26.63
N GLN A 109 -24.91 14.58 -27.41
CA GLN A 109 -25.74 14.42 -28.61
C GLN A 109 -26.61 13.17 -28.62
N ARG A 110 -26.18 12.09 -27.95
CA ARG A 110 -26.87 10.79 -28.00
C ARG A 110 -27.01 10.20 -26.61
N LEU A 111 -28.07 9.42 -26.41
CA LEU A 111 -28.18 8.50 -25.27
C LEU A 111 -27.43 7.21 -25.61
N LEU A 112 -26.64 6.71 -24.68
CA LEU A 112 -25.80 5.53 -24.89
C LEU A 112 -26.10 4.42 -23.88
N HIS A 113 -25.91 3.17 -24.30
CA HIS A 113 -25.93 2.03 -23.38
C HIS A 113 -24.77 2.17 -22.37
N HIS A 114 -24.91 1.53 -21.21
CA HIS A 114 -23.99 1.70 -20.07
C HIS A 114 -23.84 3.17 -19.64
N THR A 115 -24.94 3.93 -19.63
CA THR A 115 -24.96 5.28 -19.04
C THR A 115 -26.20 5.46 -18.17
N LEU A 116 -26.29 6.61 -17.49
CA LEU A 116 -27.43 6.97 -16.64
C LEU A 116 -28.70 7.34 -17.44
N GLY A 117 -28.65 7.26 -18.79
CA GLY A 117 -29.77 7.67 -19.64
C GLY A 117 -29.86 9.19 -19.83
N ASP A 118 -28.72 9.89 -19.75
CA ASP A 118 -28.60 11.33 -19.99
C ASP A 118 -27.46 11.62 -21.00
N TYR A 119 -27.29 12.87 -21.43
CA TYR A 119 -26.32 13.33 -22.43
C TYR A 119 -24.97 13.74 -21.84
N ASP A 120 -24.88 13.88 -20.51
CA ASP A 120 -23.64 14.16 -19.79
C ASP A 120 -22.91 12.86 -19.43
N PHE A 121 -21.68 12.72 -19.95
CA PHE A 121 -20.80 11.57 -19.68
C PHE A 121 -19.59 11.97 -18.81
N THR A 122 -19.66 13.08 -18.07
CA THR A 122 -18.58 13.50 -17.17
C THR A 122 -18.71 12.90 -15.77
N TYR A 123 -19.87 12.36 -15.40
CA TYR A 123 -20.16 11.86 -14.05
C TYR A 123 -19.15 10.82 -13.56
N GLN A 124 -18.68 9.93 -14.43
CA GLN A 124 -17.70 8.90 -14.05
C GLN A 124 -16.35 9.52 -13.68
N LEU A 125 -15.88 10.48 -14.47
CA LEU A 125 -14.66 11.23 -14.18
C LEU A 125 -14.79 12.01 -12.87
N GLU A 126 -15.94 12.67 -12.64
CA GLU A 126 -16.17 13.42 -11.39
C GLU A 126 -16.19 12.53 -10.15
N MET A 127 -16.71 11.30 -10.27
CA MET A 127 -16.62 10.29 -9.21
C MET A 127 -15.18 9.84 -8.99
N ALA A 128 -14.45 9.51 -10.06
CA ALA A 128 -13.06 9.07 -9.97
C ALA A 128 -12.16 10.10 -9.26
N LYS A 129 -12.36 11.40 -9.49
CA LYS A 129 -11.62 12.49 -8.82
C LYS A 129 -11.72 12.45 -7.28
N LYS A 130 -12.75 11.83 -6.71
CA LYS A 130 -12.94 11.75 -5.25
C LYS A 130 -12.10 10.66 -4.59
N ILE A 131 -11.65 9.68 -5.37
CA ILE A 131 -10.98 8.47 -4.89
C ILE A 131 -9.65 8.20 -5.59
N THR A 132 -9.11 9.19 -6.31
CA THR A 132 -7.82 9.11 -7.00
C THR A 132 -7.00 10.38 -6.79
N CYS A 133 -5.67 10.26 -6.86
CA CYS A 133 -4.78 11.41 -6.80
C CYS A 133 -4.73 12.20 -8.12
N CYS A 134 -5.12 11.56 -9.23
CA CYS A 134 -5.21 12.15 -10.55
C CYS A 134 -6.27 11.40 -11.36
N ALA A 135 -7.19 12.14 -11.98
CA ALA A 135 -8.18 11.58 -12.90
C ALA A 135 -8.13 12.37 -14.20
N VAL A 136 -7.96 11.68 -15.33
CA VAL A 136 -7.83 12.29 -16.65
C VAL A 136 -8.78 11.67 -17.66
N ALA A 137 -9.28 12.49 -18.57
CA ALA A 137 -10.13 12.07 -19.66
C ALA A 137 -9.52 12.48 -20.99
N ILE A 138 -9.22 11.48 -21.83
CA ILE A 138 -8.67 11.73 -23.16
C ILE A 138 -9.83 12.17 -24.07
N ARG A 139 -9.68 13.34 -24.70
CA ARG A 139 -10.67 13.90 -25.64
C ARG A 139 -10.12 14.08 -27.06
N GLY A 140 -8.82 13.88 -27.25
CA GLY A 140 -8.16 13.89 -28.55
C GLY A 140 -6.78 13.22 -28.45
N ALA A 141 -6.39 12.50 -29.51
CA ALA A 141 -5.16 11.69 -29.52
C ALA A 141 -3.88 12.49 -29.26
N VAL A 142 -3.85 13.76 -29.68
CA VAL A 142 -2.70 14.67 -29.44
C VAL A 142 -2.46 14.96 -27.95
N HIS A 143 -3.49 14.88 -27.10
CA HIS A 143 -3.39 15.12 -25.66
C HIS A 143 -3.13 13.85 -24.85
N ALA A 144 -3.28 12.67 -25.46
CA ALA A 144 -3.14 11.40 -24.75
C ALA A 144 -1.76 11.24 -24.08
N PRO A 145 -0.62 11.55 -24.74
CA PRO A 145 0.70 11.42 -24.11
C PRO A 145 0.83 12.17 -22.78
N GLU A 146 0.46 13.45 -22.75
CA GLU A 146 0.55 14.30 -21.56
C GLU A 146 -0.35 13.79 -20.43
N LEU A 147 -1.60 13.42 -20.75
CA LEU A 147 -2.57 12.99 -19.75
C LEU A 147 -2.20 11.64 -19.13
N ILE A 148 -1.74 10.68 -19.96
CA ILE A 148 -1.28 9.38 -19.51
C ILE A 148 -0.05 9.53 -18.62
N ASP A 149 0.95 10.30 -19.07
CA ASP A 149 2.18 10.56 -18.31
C ASP A 149 1.86 11.23 -16.96
N ARG A 150 0.95 12.21 -16.95
CA ARG A 150 0.52 12.88 -15.71
C ARG A 150 -0.15 11.92 -14.74
N ALA A 151 -1.09 11.10 -15.20
CA ALA A 151 -1.78 10.13 -14.34
C ALA A 151 -0.81 9.12 -13.73
N ILE A 152 0.07 8.54 -14.55
CA ILE A 152 1.08 7.57 -14.11
C ILE A 152 2.07 8.20 -13.13
N ARG A 153 2.65 9.35 -13.46
CA ARG A 153 3.60 10.06 -12.58
C ARG A 153 2.97 10.39 -11.24
N MET A 154 1.74 10.89 -11.22
CA MET A 154 1.04 11.23 -9.98
C MET A 154 0.76 9.99 -9.13
N ALA A 155 0.33 8.88 -9.74
CA ALA A 155 0.10 7.64 -9.00
C ALA A 155 1.36 7.15 -8.28
N LEU A 156 2.48 7.10 -9.01
CA LEU A 156 3.77 6.65 -8.48
C LEU A 156 4.31 7.59 -7.39
N LEU A 157 4.32 8.90 -7.63
CA LEU A 157 4.83 9.89 -6.68
C LEU A 157 3.99 9.95 -5.40
N LYS A 158 2.67 9.87 -5.51
CA LYS A 158 1.77 9.96 -4.36
C LYS A 158 1.53 8.61 -3.70
N ARG A 159 1.91 7.51 -4.35
CA ARG A 159 1.56 6.13 -3.95
C ARG A 159 0.05 6.00 -3.75
N LYS A 160 -0.70 6.45 -4.76
CA LYS A 160 -2.17 6.49 -4.75
C LYS A 160 -2.70 6.10 -6.13
N PRO A 161 -3.95 5.67 -6.25
CA PRO A 161 -4.50 5.33 -7.54
C PRO A 161 -4.69 6.57 -8.43
N ALA A 162 -4.62 6.36 -9.74
CA ALA A 162 -4.97 7.32 -10.78
C ALA A 162 -5.93 6.72 -11.80
N TYR A 163 -6.78 7.56 -12.37
CA TYR A 163 -7.81 7.18 -13.33
C TYR A 163 -7.54 7.78 -14.71
N ILE A 164 -7.68 6.95 -15.74
CA ILE A 164 -7.57 7.32 -17.15
C ILE A 164 -8.81 6.81 -17.88
N GLU A 165 -9.55 7.67 -18.58
CA GLU A 165 -10.56 7.22 -19.55
C GLU A 165 -10.14 7.46 -20.99
N VAL A 166 -10.31 6.42 -21.80
CA VAL A 166 -9.92 6.39 -23.22
C VAL A 166 -11.15 6.11 -24.08
N PRO A 167 -11.63 7.09 -24.86
CA PRO A 167 -12.70 6.88 -25.82
C PRO A 167 -12.41 5.75 -26.81
N THR A 168 -13.40 4.91 -27.08
CA THR A 168 -13.27 3.74 -27.96
C THR A 168 -12.65 4.09 -29.33
N ASN A 169 -13.07 5.22 -29.92
CA ASN A 169 -12.58 5.70 -31.21
C ASN A 169 -11.19 6.33 -31.19
N LEU A 170 -10.58 6.55 -30.01
CA LEU A 170 -9.26 7.15 -29.90
C LEU A 170 -8.14 6.14 -29.62
N SER A 171 -8.46 4.92 -29.15
CA SER A 171 -7.45 3.89 -28.82
C SER A 171 -6.50 3.56 -29.98
N GLY A 172 -7.03 3.56 -31.21
CA GLY A 172 -6.29 3.33 -32.45
C GLY A 172 -5.77 4.58 -33.15
N GLU A 173 -6.02 5.78 -32.61
CA GLU A 173 -5.63 7.03 -33.26
C GLU A 173 -4.14 7.36 -33.05
N PRO A 174 -3.43 7.87 -34.08
CA PRO A 174 -2.01 8.22 -33.97
C PRO A 174 -1.71 9.31 -32.93
N CYS A 175 -0.62 9.14 -32.19
CA CYS A 175 -0.06 10.14 -31.29
C CYS A 175 1.49 10.11 -31.31
N ALA A 176 2.12 10.97 -30.49
CA ALA A 176 3.57 10.96 -30.32
C ALA A 176 4.05 9.66 -29.65
N ARG A 177 5.32 9.30 -29.85
CA ARG A 177 5.94 8.17 -29.12
C ARG A 177 6.36 8.60 -27.71
N PRO A 178 6.32 7.70 -26.72
CA PRO A 178 6.78 8.01 -25.36
C PRO A 178 8.29 8.31 -25.33
N GLY A 179 8.67 9.27 -24.49
CA GLY A 179 10.07 9.58 -24.19
C GLY A 179 10.66 8.64 -23.11
N PRO A 180 11.87 8.96 -22.60
CA PRO A 180 12.51 8.18 -21.54
C PRO A 180 11.63 8.05 -20.28
N ILE A 181 11.74 6.91 -19.60
CA ILE A 181 10.96 6.62 -18.37
C ILE A 181 11.35 7.50 -17.18
N SER A 182 12.58 8.03 -17.16
CA SER A 182 13.08 8.88 -16.07
C SER A 182 12.18 10.09 -15.81
N ALA A 183 11.54 10.64 -16.85
CA ALA A 183 10.56 11.72 -16.73
C ALA A 183 9.33 11.37 -15.87
N LEU A 184 9.02 10.08 -15.69
CA LEU A 184 7.90 9.61 -14.87
C LEU A 184 8.32 9.12 -13.48
N VAL A 185 9.47 8.45 -13.39
CA VAL A 185 9.86 7.71 -12.17
C VAL A 185 10.86 8.46 -11.28
N GLU A 186 11.48 9.55 -11.76
CA GLU A 186 12.39 10.33 -10.92
C GLU A 186 11.66 10.88 -9.69
N PRO A 187 12.06 10.47 -8.48
CA PRO A 187 11.42 10.91 -7.26
C PRO A 187 11.75 12.37 -6.99
N THR A 188 10.83 13.09 -6.37
CA THR A 188 11.13 14.41 -5.83
C THR A 188 12.06 14.23 -4.62
N PRO A 189 13.26 14.84 -4.59
CA PRO A 189 14.13 14.75 -3.42
C PRO A 189 13.54 15.55 -2.25
N SER A 190 13.96 15.21 -1.03
CA SER A 190 13.67 16.08 0.13
C SER A 190 14.29 17.47 -0.06
N ASP A 191 13.65 18.49 0.52
CA ASP A 191 14.26 19.80 0.66
C ASP A 191 15.44 19.71 1.64
N GLY A 192 16.66 19.97 1.15
CA GLY A 192 17.89 19.80 1.93
C GLY A 192 17.90 20.59 3.24
N PRO A 193 17.65 21.91 3.22
CA PRO A 193 17.55 22.72 4.43
C PRO A 193 16.48 22.24 5.42
N ALA A 194 15.29 21.85 4.94
CA ALA A 194 14.23 21.32 5.80
C ALA A 194 14.63 19.98 6.43
N LEU A 195 15.25 19.08 5.66
CA LEU A 195 15.74 17.79 6.15
C LEU A 195 16.82 17.98 7.22
N ASP A 196 17.81 18.84 6.98
CA ASP A 196 18.88 19.13 7.94
C ASP A 196 18.32 19.69 9.26
N ALA A 197 17.38 20.65 9.16
CA ALA A 197 16.74 21.24 10.33
C ALA A 197 15.87 20.23 11.10
N ALA A 198 15.13 19.38 10.39
CA ALA A 198 14.31 18.33 10.98
C ALA A 198 15.17 17.33 11.76
N VAL A 199 16.26 16.85 11.16
CA VAL A 199 17.18 15.88 11.77
C VAL A 199 17.87 16.48 12.98
N ALA A 200 18.39 17.70 12.87
CA ALA A 200 19.04 18.38 14.00
C ALA A 200 18.08 18.54 15.18
N ARG A 201 16.85 19.01 14.92
CA ARG A 201 15.84 19.20 15.96
C ARG A 201 15.38 17.87 16.58
N ALA A 202 15.19 16.83 15.77
CA ALA A 202 14.81 15.51 16.26
C ALA A 202 15.93 14.89 17.11
N SER A 203 17.18 14.95 16.65
CA SER A 203 18.33 14.43 17.39
C SER A 203 18.51 15.13 18.73
N GLU A 204 18.44 16.48 18.75
CA GLU A 204 18.50 17.26 19.99
C GLU A 204 17.37 16.83 20.94
N TYR A 205 16.14 16.77 20.43
CA TYR A 205 14.98 16.41 21.24
C TYR A 205 15.09 15.00 21.83
N LEU A 206 15.41 14.00 21.01
CA LEU A 206 15.53 12.60 21.43
C LEU A 206 16.68 12.39 22.43
N SER A 207 17.76 13.15 22.33
CA SER A 207 18.88 13.09 23.30
C SER A 207 18.47 13.45 24.73
N THR A 208 17.37 14.20 24.91
CA THR A 208 16.84 14.57 26.22
C THR A 208 15.94 13.49 26.84
N LYS A 209 15.63 12.43 26.08
CA LYS A 209 14.64 11.42 26.45
C LYS A 209 15.32 10.13 26.88
N GLN A 210 14.82 9.52 27.94
CA GLN A 210 15.40 8.30 28.48
C GLN A 210 14.66 7.05 28.00
N LYS A 211 13.38 7.16 27.68
CA LYS A 211 12.51 6.00 27.42
C LYS A 211 11.87 6.08 26.04
N LEU A 212 12.70 6.19 25.02
CA LEU A 212 12.28 6.21 23.62
C LEU A 212 11.76 4.84 23.19
N VAL A 213 10.59 4.83 22.54
CA VAL A 213 10.07 3.69 21.77
C VAL A 213 9.84 4.14 20.33
N ILE A 214 10.22 3.31 19.36
CA ILE A 214 9.86 3.51 17.96
C ILE A 214 8.55 2.78 17.69
N LEU A 215 7.52 3.52 17.27
CA LEU A 215 6.24 2.98 16.84
C LEU A 215 6.18 3.03 15.30
N VAL A 216 6.18 1.85 14.69
CA VAL A 216 6.19 1.65 13.24
C VAL A 216 4.77 1.52 12.71
N GLY A 217 4.44 2.28 11.68
CA GLY A 217 3.14 2.26 11.02
C GLY A 217 3.15 1.69 9.62
N PRO A 218 1.94 1.50 9.02
CA PRO A 218 1.79 0.86 7.71
C PRO A 218 2.51 1.61 6.59
N LYS A 219 2.73 2.92 6.72
CA LYS A 219 3.33 3.73 5.66
C LYS A 219 4.85 3.54 5.50
N VAL A 220 5.54 2.87 6.43
CA VAL A 220 7.00 2.63 6.31
C VAL A 220 7.31 1.77 5.10
N ARG A 221 6.64 0.62 4.96
CA ARG A 221 6.76 -0.24 3.79
C ARG A 221 6.33 0.49 2.52
N ARG A 222 5.24 1.26 2.60
CA ARG A 222 4.75 2.04 1.46
C ARG A 222 5.76 3.08 1.02
N ALA A 223 6.48 3.73 1.92
CA ALA A 223 7.55 4.66 1.56
C ALA A 223 8.83 3.98 1.05
N GLY A 224 8.95 2.65 1.15
CA GLY A 224 10.18 1.91 0.86
C GLY A 224 11.29 2.22 1.87
N ALA A 225 10.93 2.48 3.13
CA ALA A 225 11.86 2.95 4.16
C ALA A 225 12.23 1.86 5.21
N GLU A 226 11.99 0.58 4.89
CA GLU A 226 12.23 -0.55 5.81
C GLU A 226 13.72 -0.68 6.17
N GLN A 227 14.63 -0.46 5.20
CA GLN A 227 16.08 -0.54 5.43
C GLN A 227 16.61 0.66 6.23
N GLU A 228 16.10 1.85 5.96
CA GLU A 228 16.41 3.07 6.71
C GLU A 228 15.92 2.97 8.15
N LEU A 229 14.72 2.40 8.35
CA LEU A 229 14.19 2.09 9.66
C LEU A 229 15.12 1.13 10.41
N LEU A 230 15.55 0.02 9.78
CA LEU A 230 16.44 -0.94 10.42
C LEU A 230 17.76 -0.28 10.86
N ARG A 231 18.39 0.53 9.99
CA ARG A 231 19.60 1.30 10.32
C ARG A 231 19.40 2.24 11.50
N LEU A 232 18.27 2.94 11.55
CA LEU A 232 17.94 3.84 12.67
C LEU A 232 17.75 3.05 13.98
N VAL A 233 17.02 1.94 13.91
CA VAL A 233 16.74 1.08 15.06
C VAL A 233 18.05 0.55 15.65
N GLU A 234 18.94 0.01 14.81
CA GLU A 234 20.25 -0.50 15.23
C GLU A 234 21.15 0.61 15.79
N ALA A 235 21.05 1.84 15.29
CA ALA A 235 21.83 2.98 15.81
C ALA A 235 21.33 3.46 17.19
N ILE A 236 20.01 3.39 17.43
CA ILE A 236 19.41 3.86 18.68
C ILE A 236 19.40 2.79 19.77
N GLY A 237 19.19 1.51 19.46
CA GLY A 237 19.15 0.43 20.47
C GLY A 237 17.86 0.30 21.28
N CYS A 238 16.83 1.13 21.01
CA CYS A 238 15.57 1.15 21.76
C CYS A 238 14.53 0.11 21.30
N ALA A 239 13.44 -0.03 22.05
CA ALA A 239 12.36 -0.96 21.71
C ALA A 239 11.55 -0.49 20.50
N VAL A 240 11.22 -1.45 19.62
CA VAL A 240 10.43 -1.22 18.41
C VAL A 240 9.12 -1.99 18.51
N VAL A 241 8.01 -1.27 18.37
CA VAL A 241 6.67 -1.85 18.30
C VAL A 241 6.01 -1.46 16.98
N LEU A 242 5.11 -2.29 16.49
CA LEU A 242 4.40 -2.07 15.23
C LEU A 242 2.92 -1.81 15.50
N GLN A 243 2.30 -0.91 14.74
CA GLN A 243 0.84 -0.91 14.59
C GLN A 243 0.40 -2.19 13.89
N PRO A 244 -0.83 -2.69 14.08
CA PRO A 244 -1.27 -3.96 13.51
C PRO A 244 -1.19 -4.00 11.98
N ALA A 245 -1.55 -2.91 11.30
CA ALA A 245 -1.44 -2.78 9.85
C ALA A 245 0.02 -2.71 9.33
N ALA A 246 1.00 -2.59 10.23
CA ALA A 246 2.43 -2.54 9.90
C ALA A 246 3.12 -3.91 10.02
N LYS A 247 2.41 -4.98 10.42
CA LYS A 247 3.00 -6.31 10.53
C LYS A 247 3.66 -6.73 9.22
N GLY A 248 4.88 -7.27 9.31
CA GLY A 248 5.71 -7.62 8.15
C GLY A 248 6.60 -6.48 7.62
N SER A 249 6.52 -5.26 8.18
CA SER A 249 7.43 -4.14 7.84
C SER A 249 8.72 -4.08 8.66
N PHE A 250 8.88 -4.97 9.64
CA PHE A 250 10.07 -5.08 10.48
C PHE A 250 10.34 -6.56 10.84
N PRO A 251 11.60 -7.01 10.84
CA PRO A 251 11.96 -8.39 11.18
C PRO A 251 11.57 -8.74 12.63
N GLU A 252 10.73 -9.75 12.81
CA GLU A 252 10.20 -10.14 14.13
C GLU A 252 11.20 -10.94 14.97
N ASP A 253 12.26 -11.47 14.36
CA ASP A 253 13.39 -12.12 15.04
C ASP A 253 14.48 -11.13 15.47
N HIS A 254 14.34 -9.85 15.12
CA HIS A 254 15.29 -8.81 15.51
C HIS A 254 15.26 -8.56 17.01
N ALA A 255 16.44 -8.40 17.62
CA ALA A 255 16.59 -8.29 19.08
C ALA A 255 15.79 -7.14 19.71
N GLN A 256 15.52 -6.07 18.93
CA GLN A 256 14.77 -4.89 19.36
C GLN A 256 13.26 -4.95 19.07
N PHE A 257 12.76 -6.03 18.45
CA PHE A 257 11.33 -6.20 18.21
C PHE A 257 10.59 -6.49 19.53
N ALA A 258 9.62 -5.64 19.85
CA ALA A 258 8.84 -5.69 21.08
C ALA A 258 7.35 -5.97 20.84
N GLY A 259 6.99 -6.47 19.65
CA GLY A 259 5.63 -6.91 19.33
C GLY A 259 4.76 -5.86 18.63
N ILE A 260 3.45 -6.15 18.59
CA ILE A 260 2.43 -5.30 17.99
C ILE A 260 1.75 -4.50 19.10
N PHE A 261 1.84 -3.18 19.03
CA PHE A 261 1.10 -2.27 19.89
C PHE A 261 -0.30 -2.04 19.32
N TRP A 262 -1.31 -2.54 20.04
CA TRP A 262 -2.72 -2.42 19.69
C TRP A 262 -3.58 -2.33 20.95
N GLY A 263 -3.23 -1.39 21.85
CA GLY A 263 -3.95 -1.19 23.10
C GLY A 263 -4.01 -2.45 23.96
N GLN A 264 -5.20 -2.79 24.46
CA GLN A 264 -5.42 -3.93 25.36
C GLN A 264 -5.23 -5.30 24.68
N VAL A 265 -5.13 -5.34 23.35
CA VAL A 265 -4.92 -6.58 22.57
C VAL A 265 -3.51 -6.64 21.97
N SER A 266 -2.58 -5.88 22.54
CA SER A 266 -1.16 -5.89 22.15
C SER A 266 -0.52 -7.27 22.30
N THR A 267 0.48 -7.56 21.47
CA THR A 267 1.28 -8.78 21.58
C THR A 267 2.56 -8.53 22.37
N LEU A 268 3.13 -9.58 22.96
CA LEU A 268 4.42 -9.56 23.65
C LEU A 268 4.55 -8.47 24.75
N ALA A 269 3.45 -8.00 25.33
CA ALA A 269 3.41 -6.87 26.27
C ALA A 269 3.89 -5.53 25.67
N ALA A 270 3.68 -5.32 24.37
CA ALA A 270 4.00 -4.07 23.68
C ALA A 270 3.30 -2.86 24.30
N ASP A 271 2.07 -3.02 24.82
CA ASP A 271 1.35 -1.98 25.55
C ASP A 271 2.08 -1.54 26.82
N VAL A 272 2.65 -2.48 27.57
CA VAL A 272 3.37 -2.17 28.81
C VAL A 272 4.57 -1.29 28.52
N ILE A 273 5.38 -1.64 27.51
CA ILE A 273 6.57 -0.84 27.18
C ILE A 273 6.21 0.53 26.57
N VAL A 274 5.16 0.59 25.74
CA VAL A 274 4.67 1.87 25.18
C VAL A 274 4.12 2.78 26.28
N ASN A 275 3.37 2.24 27.24
CA ASN A 275 2.83 3.02 28.37
C ASN A 275 3.93 3.46 29.37
N TRP A 276 5.09 2.81 29.35
CA TRP A 276 6.24 3.18 30.17
C TRP A 276 7.15 4.24 29.52
N ALA A 277 7.03 4.43 28.21
CA ALA A 277 7.82 5.38 27.42
C ALA A 277 7.64 6.84 27.88
N ASP A 278 8.60 7.71 27.54
CA ASP A 278 8.52 9.17 27.75
C ASP A 278 8.44 9.95 26.42
N VAL A 279 8.66 9.26 25.29
CA VAL A 279 8.50 9.77 23.92
C VAL A 279 8.27 8.60 22.96
N LEU A 280 7.44 8.83 21.93
CA LEU A 280 7.35 7.94 20.78
C LEU A 280 7.94 8.59 19.53
N LEU A 281 8.76 7.84 18.80
CA LEU A 281 9.06 8.13 17.39
C LEU A 281 8.08 7.32 16.53
N CYS A 282 7.06 8.00 16.02
CA CYS A 282 6.00 7.44 15.20
C CYS A 282 6.41 7.50 13.72
N ALA A 283 6.96 6.42 13.18
CA ALA A 283 7.37 6.33 11.78
C ALA A 283 6.24 5.76 10.92
N GLY A 284 5.70 6.55 9.99
CA GLY A 284 4.67 6.11 9.04
C GLY A 284 3.35 5.67 9.67
N THR A 285 3.02 6.15 10.87
CA THR A 285 1.83 5.75 11.63
C THR A 285 0.52 6.28 11.07
N ALA A 286 -0.53 5.49 11.19
CA ALA A 286 -1.92 5.88 10.95
C ALA A 286 -2.76 5.58 12.19
N PHE A 287 -3.25 6.62 12.85
CA PHE A 287 -4.15 6.48 14.01
C PHE A 287 -5.60 6.59 13.55
N THR A 288 -6.30 5.46 13.57
CA THR A 288 -7.72 5.32 13.24
C THR A 288 -8.46 4.82 14.46
N ASP A 289 -9.79 4.80 14.40
CA ASP A 289 -10.62 4.14 15.41
C ASP A 289 -10.21 2.67 15.59
N TYR A 290 -9.85 1.96 14.52
CA TYR A 290 -9.39 0.57 14.61
C TYR A 290 -8.00 0.44 15.23
N SER A 291 -7.00 1.18 14.74
CA SER A 291 -5.63 1.06 15.26
C SER A 291 -5.48 1.57 16.70
N THR A 292 -6.43 2.40 17.16
CA THR A 292 -6.50 2.93 18.52
C THR A 292 -7.51 2.21 19.41
N VAL A 293 -8.12 1.11 18.95
CA VAL A 293 -9.09 0.33 19.73
C VAL A 293 -10.25 1.22 20.24
N GLY A 294 -10.94 1.87 19.32
CA GLY A 294 -12.00 2.83 19.62
C GLY A 294 -11.49 4.06 20.37
N TRP A 295 -10.33 4.59 19.98
CA TRP A 295 -9.69 5.78 20.60
C TRP A 295 -9.18 5.60 22.03
N THR A 296 -9.11 4.36 22.52
CA THR A 296 -8.63 4.04 23.88
C THR A 296 -7.11 3.87 23.97
N ALA A 297 -6.44 3.61 22.84
CA ALA A 297 -5.01 3.36 22.73
C ALA A 297 -4.26 4.46 21.96
N LEU A 298 -4.67 5.72 22.16
CA LEU A 298 -3.91 6.87 21.66
C LEU A 298 -2.65 7.07 22.50
N PRO A 299 -1.50 7.44 21.91
CA PRO A 299 -0.31 7.75 22.69
C PRO A 299 -0.57 8.88 23.69
N SER A 300 -0.23 8.65 24.95
CA SER A 300 -0.37 9.60 26.06
C SER A 300 0.88 10.46 26.30
N VAL A 301 1.94 10.21 25.53
CA VAL A 301 3.26 10.87 25.63
C VAL A 301 3.54 11.69 24.38
N PRO A 302 4.49 12.65 24.43
CA PRO A 302 4.91 13.41 23.25
C PRO A 302 5.34 12.51 22.09
N GLN A 303 5.09 12.99 20.87
CA GLN A 303 5.35 12.25 19.64
C GLN A 303 6.28 13.04 18.72
N LEU A 304 7.25 12.34 18.13
CA LEU A 304 7.93 12.73 16.90
C LEU A 304 7.28 11.92 15.77
N VAL A 305 6.45 12.56 14.96
CA VAL A 305 5.73 11.92 13.85
C VAL A 305 6.49 12.14 12.56
N VAL A 306 6.88 11.05 11.91
CA VAL A 306 7.51 11.06 10.59
C VAL A 306 6.53 10.43 9.61
N ASP A 307 5.78 11.25 8.88
CA ASP A 307 4.91 10.78 7.79
C ASP A 307 5.74 10.64 6.49
N MET A 308 5.13 10.19 5.39
CA MET A 308 5.84 9.92 4.12
C MET A 308 6.62 11.13 3.59
N GLU A 309 6.14 12.36 3.81
CA GLU A 309 6.66 13.60 3.22
C GLU A 309 6.81 14.76 4.23
N SER A 310 6.72 14.48 5.54
CA SER A 310 6.82 15.51 6.58
C SER A 310 7.25 14.96 7.93
N VAL A 311 7.86 15.82 8.74
CA VAL A 311 8.26 15.55 10.12
C VAL A 311 7.57 16.55 11.05
N THR A 312 6.95 16.06 12.12
CA THR A 312 6.28 16.87 13.15
C THR A 312 6.77 16.49 14.54
N LEU A 313 7.16 17.48 15.33
CA LEU A 313 7.39 17.32 16.77
C LEU A 313 6.20 17.95 17.50
N THR A 314 5.63 17.24 18.48
CA THR A 314 4.51 17.77 19.26
C THR A 314 4.96 18.75 20.34
N ASP A 315 6.13 18.53 20.94
CA ASP A 315 6.66 19.36 22.02
C ASP A 315 8.19 19.24 22.10
N PRO A 316 8.98 20.27 21.71
CA PRO A 316 8.50 21.58 21.24
C PRO A 316 7.85 21.47 19.85
N SER A 317 6.77 22.23 19.63
CA SER A 317 6.04 22.21 18.37
C SER A 317 6.92 22.66 17.20
N ALA A 318 7.14 21.77 16.23
CA ALA A 318 7.86 22.05 15.00
C ALA A 318 7.29 21.20 13.86
N TYR A 319 7.25 21.77 12.65
CA TYR A 319 6.75 21.10 11.45
C TYR A 319 7.69 21.37 10.27
N PHE A 320 8.06 20.30 9.58
CA PHE A 320 8.91 20.32 8.39
C PHE A 320 8.20 19.54 7.28
N SER A 321 7.93 20.20 6.16
CA SER A 321 7.34 19.60 4.96
C SER A 321 8.39 19.30 3.89
N HIS A 322 8.05 18.47 2.91
CA HIS A 322 8.96 18.06 1.84
C HIS A 322 10.20 17.33 2.38
N VAL A 323 9.99 16.54 3.43
CA VAL A 323 11.02 15.70 4.04
C VAL A 323 10.54 14.26 3.93
N ARG A 324 11.16 13.48 3.05
CA ARG A 324 10.79 12.08 2.83
C ARG A 324 11.15 11.24 4.04
N LEU A 325 10.26 10.31 4.37
CA LEU A 325 10.46 9.35 5.48
C LEU A 325 11.81 8.63 5.38
N CYS A 326 12.17 8.09 4.21
CA CYS A 326 13.44 7.38 4.02
C CYS A 326 14.67 8.27 4.28
N ASP A 327 14.70 9.48 3.71
CA ASP A 327 15.82 10.41 3.89
C ASP A 327 15.98 10.82 5.36
N PHE A 328 14.86 11.10 6.03
CA PHE A 328 14.86 11.47 7.45
C PHE A 328 15.37 10.33 8.33
N LEU A 329 14.85 9.11 8.18
CA LEU A 329 15.28 7.96 8.97
C LEU A 329 16.77 7.67 8.75
N SER A 330 17.25 7.72 7.49
CA SER A 330 18.67 7.52 7.17
C SER A 330 19.56 8.56 7.85
N ARG A 331 19.22 9.85 7.77
CA ARG A 331 20.02 10.94 8.34
C ARG A 331 19.93 10.98 9.86
N LEU A 332 18.79 10.61 10.44
CA LEU A 332 18.65 10.51 11.88
C LEU A 332 19.48 9.35 12.45
N ALA A 333 19.62 8.24 11.71
CA ALA A 333 20.48 7.13 12.12
C ALA A 333 21.94 7.55 12.28
N GLU A 334 22.44 8.45 11.43
CA GLU A 334 23.81 9.00 11.50
C GLU A 334 24.01 9.94 12.70
N ALA A 335 22.95 10.60 13.17
CA ALA A 335 22.99 11.53 14.29
C ALA A 335 22.55 10.91 15.63
N ALA A 336 22.04 9.67 15.61
CA ALA A 336 21.48 9.00 16.75
C ALA A 336 22.52 8.74 17.84
N SER A 337 22.08 8.82 19.10
CA SER A 337 22.84 8.35 20.26
C SER A 337 22.22 7.06 20.77
N TRP A 338 23.06 6.10 21.17
CA TRP A 338 22.61 4.84 21.74
C TRP A 338 21.80 5.05 23.03
N ASN A 339 20.61 4.46 23.09
CA ASN A 339 19.73 4.38 24.25
C ASN A 339 18.89 3.09 24.19
N ASP A 340 19.34 2.07 24.92
CA ASP A 340 18.69 0.77 25.05
C ASP A 340 17.78 0.64 26.27
N SER A 341 17.49 1.72 26.99
CA SER A 341 16.76 1.68 28.27
C SER A 341 15.41 0.97 28.16
N THR A 342 14.66 1.19 27.07
CA THR A 342 13.37 0.52 26.83
C THR A 342 13.54 -0.95 26.47
N MET A 343 14.63 -1.34 25.81
CA MET A 343 14.92 -2.76 25.57
C MET A 343 15.37 -3.50 26.83
N VAL A 344 16.17 -2.86 27.67
CA VAL A 344 16.57 -3.41 28.97
C VAL A 344 15.33 -3.67 29.82
N GLU A 345 14.40 -2.72 29.89
CA GLU A 345 13.18 -2.88 30.66
C GLU A 345 12.21 -3.87 30.01
N TYR A 346 12.02 -3.82 28.69
CA TYR A 346 11.21 -4.80 27.96
C TYR A 346 11.69 -6.24 28.20
N ASN A 347 12.99 -6.49 28.20
CA ASN A 347 13.54 -7.82 28.47
C ASN A 347 13.24 -8.34 29.88
N ARG A 348 12.94 -7.45 30.84
CA ARG A 348 12.48 -7.83 32.20
C ARG A 348 10.98 -8.10 32.24
N LEU A 349 10.20 -7.42 31.41
CA LEU A 349 8.74 -7.45 31.41
C LEU A 349 8.14 -8.46 30.42
N ARG A 350 8.88 -8.79 29.35
CA ARG A 350 8.39 -9.66 28.28
C ARG A 350 8.01 -11.03 28.83
N LEU A 351 6.86 -11.52 28.39
CA LEU A 351 6.36 -12.83 28.75
C LEU A 351 7.06 -13.89 27.91
N ASP A 352 7.28 -15.06 28.50
CA ASP A 352 7.62 -16.24 27.70
C ASP A 352 6.47 -16.53 26.73
N PRO A 353 6.76 -16.83 25.45
CA PRO A 353 5.73 -17.22 24.50
C PRO A 353 4.94 -18.41 25.08
N PRO A 354 3.60 -18.37 25.03
CA PRO A 354 2.81 -19.48 25.54
C PRO A 354 3.15 -20.77 24.79
N LEU A 355 3.45 -21.85 25.52
CA LEU A 355 3.67 -23.17 24.93
C LEU A 355 2.37 -23.64 24.25
N GLY A 356 2.36 -23.60 22.91
CA GLY A 356 1.26 -24.12 22.12
C GLY A 356 1.11 -25.62 22.34
N HIS A 357 -0.02 -26.05 22.90
CA HIS A 357 -0.33 -27.47 23.05
C HIS A 357 -0.87 -27.99 21.71
N ALA A 358 -0.16 -28.92 21.08
CA ALA A 358 -0.63 -29.57 19.87
C ALA A 358 -1.86 -30.43 20.17
N SER A 359 -2.90 -30.32 19.33
CA SER A 359 -4.03 -31.23 19.40
C SER A 359 -3.59 -32.68 19.17
N ARG A 360 -4.25 -33.63 19.83
CA ARG A 360 -3.98 -35.08 19.68
C ARG A 360 -4.58 -35.69 18.40
N GLY A 361 -5.12 -34.88 17.48
CA GLY A 361 -5.63 -35.31 16.17
C GLY A 361 -7.02 -35.98 16.20
N GLN A 362 -7.61 -36.17 17.38
CA GLN A 362 -8.96 -36.72 17.57
C GLN A 362 -9.95 -35.69 18.16
N GLU A 363 -9.45 -34.51 18.51
CA GLU A 363 -10.25 -33.44 19.10
C GLU A 363 -10.98 -32.67 17.98
N MET A 364 -12.10 -32.01 18.32
CA MET A 364 -12.74 -31.09 17.37
C MET A 364 -11.76 -29.98 17.00
N LEU A 365 -11.69 -29.65 15.71
CA LEU A 365 -10.82 -28.59 15.23
C LEU A 365 -11.17 -27.27 15.93
N THR A 366 -10.16 -26.62 16.50
CA THR A 366 -10.29 -25.31 17.12
C THR A 366 -9.49 -24.28 16.35
N ARG A 367 -9.90 -23.01 16.45
CA ARG A 367 -9.16 -21.88 15.91
C ARG A 367 -7.68 -21.89 16.34
N LYS A 368 -7.42 -22.18 17.63
CA LYS A 368 -6.05 -22.25 18.16
C LYS A 368 -5.19 -23.30 17.44
N GLU A 369 -5.76 -24.46 17.15
CA GLU A 369 -5.06 -25.53 16.42
C GLU A 369 -4.83 -25.14 14.96
N VAL A 370 -5.78 -24.46 14.30
CA VAL A 370 -5.59 -23.93 12.94
C VAL A 370 -4.39 -22.97 12.92
N VAL A 371 -4.38 -21.95 13.78
CA VAL A 371 -3.27 -20.97 13.85
C VAL A 371 -1.94 -21.64 14.17
N ARG A 372 -1.92 -22.62 15.08
CA ARG A 372 -0.71 -23.39 15.42
C ARG A 372 -0.18 -24.15 14.21
N GLN A 373 -1.03 -24.80 13.42
CA GLN A 373 -0.57 -25.50 12.22
C GLN A 373 -0.13 -24.52 11.12
N MET A 374 -0.81 -23.38 10.98
CA MET A 374 -0.40 -22.33 10.05
C MET A 374 0.99 -21.77 10.38
N GLN A 375 1.30 -21.56 11.66
CA GLN A 375 2.63 -21.15 12.12
C GLN A 375 3.73 -22.10 11.63
N LEU A 376 3.46 -23.41 11.59
CA LEU A 376 4.42 -24.42 11.12
C LEU A 376 4.62 -24.41 9.60
N LEU A 377 3.73 -23.78 8.84
CA LEU A 377 3.84 -23.66 7.38
C LEU A 377 4.64 -22.43 6.94
N LEU A 378 4.96 -21.52 7.87
CA LEU A 378 5.65 -20.27 7.56
C LEU A 378 7.15 -20.53 7.31
N THR A 379 7.64 -19.92 6.23
CA THR A 379 9.03 -19.93 5.80
C THR A 379 9.42 -18.50 5.38
N PRO A 380 10.72 -18.18 5.24
CA PRO A 380 11.16 -16.92 4.65
C PRO A 380 10.52 -16.61 3.28
N GLU A 381 10.11 -17.63 2.52
CA GLU A 381 9.49 -17.49 1.20
C GLU A 381 7.95 -17.48 1.25
N THR A 382 7.34 -17.38 2.43
CA THR A 382 5.88 -17.35 2.60
C THR A 382 5.34 -15.92 2.59
N THR A 383 4.18 -15.70 1.97
CA THR A 383 3.36 -14.50 2.16
C THR A 383 2.01 -14.90 2.73
N VAL A 384 1.61 -14.28 3.84
CA VAL A 384 0.31 -14.54 4.48
C VAL A 384 -0.63 -13.37 4.22
N PHE A 385 -1.76 -13.65 3.57
CA PHE A 385 -2.89 -12.74 3.44
C PHE A 385 -3.90 -13.01 4.54
N VAL A 386 -4.30 -11.97 5.27
CA VAL A 386 -5.28 -12.10 6.34
C VAL A 386 -6.50 -11.23 6.10
N GLU A 387 -7.66 -11.89 6.04
CA GLU A 387 -8.92 -11.21 5.75
C GLU A 387 -9.46 -10.44 6.95
N THR A 388 -10.22 -9.40 6.65
CA THR A 388 -11.06 -8.70 7.62
C THR A 388 -11.93 -9.69 8.40
N GLY A 389 -11.80 -9.66 9.72
CA GLY A 389 -12.44 -10.59 10.64
C GLY A 389 -11.44 -11.19 11.61
N ASP A 390 -11.75 -12.38 12.12
CA ASP A 390 -10.92 -13.04 13.13
C ASP A 390 -9.56 -13.50 12.56
N SER A 391 -9.45 -13.61 11.23
CA SER A 391 -8.17 -13.82 10.52
C SER A 391 -7.15 -12.72 10.81
N TRP A 392 -7.54 -11.46 10.96
CA TRP A 392 -6.62 -10.39 11.40
C TRP A 392 -5.99 -10.71 12.75
N PHE A 393 -6.82 -11.02 13.76
CA PHE A 393 -6.32 -11.30 15.11
C PHE A 393 -5.46 -12.56 15.13
N ASN A 394 -5.88 -13.62 14.44
CA ASN A 394 -5.11 -14.86 14.32
C ASN A 394 -3.78 -14.63 13.60
N GLY A 395 -3.79 -13.85 12.52
CA GLY A 395 -2.60 -13.49 11.75
C GLY A 395 -1.60 -12.67 12.53
N ILE A 396 -2.07 -11.69 13.30
CA ILE A 396 -1.26 -10.84 14.16
C ILE A 396 -0.46 -11.67 15.19
N GLN A 397 -1.02 -12.79 15.65
CA GLN A 397 -0.39 -13.72 16.59
C GLN A 397 0.65 -14.66 15.97
N LEU A 398 0.74 -14.74 14.63
CA LEU A 398 1.79 -15.53 13.97
C LEU A 398 3.15 -14.84 14.17
N CYS A 399 4.19 -15.61 14.47
CA CYS A 399 5.57 -15.14 14.44
C CYS A 399 6.12 -15.31 13.02
N LEU A 400 6.50 -14.20 12.38
CA LEU A 400 7.02 -14.22 11.01
C LEU A 400 8.52 -14.54 11.00
N PRO A 401 8.97 -15.60 10.31
CA PRO A 401 10.39 -15.79 10.01
C PRO A 401 10.94 -14.61 9.20
N ALA A 402 12.22 -14.25 9.38
CA ALA A 402 12.86 -13.25 8.54
C ALA A 402 12.67 -13.57 7.04
N GLY A 403 12.19 -12.59 6.27
CA GLY A 403 11.85 -12.73 4.85
C GLY A 403 10.38 -13.05 4.56
N ALA A 404 9.64 -13.60 5.53
CA ALA A 404 8.20 -13.82 5.37
C ALA A 404 7.47 -12.47 5.23
N GLU A 405 6.46 -12.43 4.38
CA GLU A 405 5.66 -11.24 4.12
C GLU A 405 4.24 -11.41 4.68
N PHE A 406 3.60 -10.28 5.00
CA PHE A 406 2.27 -10.25 5.59
C PHE A 406 1.46 -9.15 4.94
N GLU A 407 0.26 -9.48 4.48
CA GLU A 407 -0.64 -8.55 3.82
C GLU A 407 -1.98 -8.50 4.56
N ILE A 408 -2.39 -7.26 4.84
CA ILE A 408 -3.59 -6.90 5.58
C ILE A 408 -4.16 -5.61 4.98
N GLU A 409 -5.49 -5.52 4.88
CA GLU A 409 -6.21 -4.36 4.33
C GLU A 409 -7.02 -3.67 5.45
N MET A 410 -6.30 -3.12 6.43
CA MET A 410 -6.91 -2.66 7.68
C MET A 410 -7.57 -1.28 7.60
N GLN A 411 -7.16 -0.45 6.63
CA GLN A 411 -7.72 0.90 6.49
C GLN A 411 -9.03 0.89 5.69
N TRP A 412 -9.10 0.06 4.65
CA TRP A 412 -10.31 -0.08 3.84
C TRP A 412 -11.26 -1.13 4.39
N GLY A 413 -10.74 -2.29 4.80
CA GLY A 413 -11.51 -3.33 5.50
C GLY A 413 -12.62 -3.95 4.65
N HIS A 414 -12.38 -4.18 3.35
CA HIS A 414 -13.37 -4.79 2.48
C HIS A 414 -13.32 -6.31 2.57
N ILE A 415 -14.30 -6.92 3.26
CA ILE A 415 -14.43 -8.39 3.33
C ILE A 415 -14.46 -9.01 1.93
N GLY A 416 -13.68 -10.08 1.73
CA GLY A 416 -13.47 -10.72 0.43
C GLY A 416 -12.29 -10.17 -0.38
N TRP A 417 -11.61 -9.11 0.08
CA TRP A 417 -10.41 -8.54 -0.55
C TRP A 417 -9.32 -9.58 -0.77
N THR A 418 -9.08 -10.46 0.20
CA THR A 418 -7.94 -11.41 0.17
C THR A 418 -7.97 -12.34 -1.03
N ILE A 419 -9.14 -12.70 -1.55
CA ILE A 419 -9.26 -13.65 -2.67
C ILE A 419 -8.67 -13.06 -3.96
N PRO A 420 -9.20 -11.95 -4.53
CA PRO A 420 -8.61 -11.33 -5.71
C PRO A 420 -7.21 -10.76 -5.43
N ALA A 421 -6.95 -10.18 -4.25
CA ALA A 421 -5.64 -9.60 -3.94
C ALA A 421 -4.53 -10.66 -3.89
N SER A 422 -4.76 -11.80 -3.24
CA SER A 422 -3.78 -12.90 -3.21
C SER A 422 -3.54 -13.49 -4.61
N PHE A 423 -4.57 -13.55 -5.46
CA PHE A 423 -4.43 -13.93 -6.86
C PHE A 423 -3.51 -12.98 -7.63
N GLY A 424 -3.75 -11.67 -7.53
CA GLY A 424 -2.89 -10.68 -8.17
C GLY A 424 -1.46 -10.69 -7.64
N TYR A 425 -1.29 -10.80 -6.31
CA TYR A 425 0.01 -10.92 -5.68
C TYR A 425 0.79 -12.15 -6.17
N ALA A 426 0.14 -13.31 -6.24
CA ALA A 426 0.77 -14.57 -6.66
C ALA A 426 1.25 -14.53 -8.12
N LEU A 427 0.64 -13.72 -8.98
CA LEU A 427 1.12 -13.49 -10.35
C LEU A 427 2.40 -12.62 -10.40
N ALA A 428 2.57 -11.70 -9.44
CA ALA A 428 3.77 -10.87 -9.35
C ALA A 428 4.96 -11.58 -8.67
N LYS A 429 4.68 -12.46 -7.69
CA LYS A 429 5.67 -13.23 -6.92
C LYS A 429 5.35 -14.73 -6.93
N PRO A 430 5.38 -15.40 -8.10
CA PRO A 430 4.98 -16.81 -8.25
C PRO A 430 5.91 -17.79 -7.53
N GLU A 431 7.11 -17.37 -7.18
CA GLU A 431 8.09 -18.16 -6.42
C GLU A 431 7.75 -18.29 -4.93
N ARG A 432 6.90 -17.40 -4.40
CA ARG A 432 6.53 -17.40 -2.99
C ARG A 432 5.36 -18.33 -2.71
N ARG A 433 5.33 -18.87 -1.50
CA ARG A 433 4.16 -19.58 -0.99
C ARG A 433 3.14 -18.57 -0.49
N THR A 434 2.07 -18.34 -1.25
CA THR A 434 0.94 -17.53 -0.79
C THR A 434 -0.03 -18.36 0.05
N ILE A 435 -0.28 -17.94 1.29
CA ILE A 435 -1.27 -18.52 2.21
C ILE A 435 -2.36 -17.49 2.46
N VAL A 436 -3.62 -17.89 2.37
CA VAL A 436 -4.78 -17.00 2.57
C VAL A 436 -5.59 -17.47 3.78
N MET A 437 -5.80 -16.57 4.74
CA MET A 437 -6.69 -16.75 5.90
C MET A 437 -7.98 -15.97 5.68
N VAL A 438 -9.02 -16.66 5.22
CA VAL A 438 -10.30 -16.04 4.84
C VAL A 438 -11.45 -16.70 5.59
N GLY A 439 -12.42 -15.89 6.02
CA GLY A 439 -13.68 -16.36 6.60
C GLY A 439 -14.59 -17.01 5.55
N ASP A 440 -15.69 -17.60 6.01
CA ASP A 440 -16.69 -18.25 5.16
C ASP A 440 -17.70 -17.29 4.53
N GLY A 441 -17.98 -16.16 5.18
CA GLY A 441 -18.84 -15.08 4.67
C GLY A 441 -18.11 -14.18 3.70
#